data_AF-A0A2V6PDD7-F1
#
_entry.id   AF-A0A2V6PDD7-F1
#
_cell.length_a   1.000
_cell.length_b   1.000
_cell.length_c   1.000
_cell.angle_alpha   90.00
_cell.angle_beta   90.00
_cell.angle_gamma   90.00
#
_symmetry.space_group_name_H-M   'P 1'
#
loop_
_entity.id
_entity.type
_entity.pdbx_description
1 polymer ?
#
loop_
_entity_poly.entity_id
_entity_poly.type
_entity_poly.pdbx_seq_one_letter_code
_entity_poly.pdbx_strand_id
1 'polypeptide(L)'
;METPYARIAMALAREGVATDFRGDDQLIVGLSLPPDPAVNSFWLTFRRPHWYIVTWAPRAYRVPIDVEIPVLSVACLRSSQTAMAEIPAEVVRRFTLEEIDENGLGSLLA
;
A
#
# COMPACT_ATOMS: atom_id res chain seq x y z
N MET A 1 -19.11 -2.38 13.15
CA MET A 1 -18.81 -1.31 12.18
C MET A 1 -17.59 -1.76 11.39
N GLU A 2 -17.70 -1.84 10.07
CA GLU A 2 -16.60 -2.28 9.22
C GLU A 2 -15.51 -1.20 9.14
N THR A 3 -14.24 -1.57 9.34
CA THR A 3 -13.13 -0.63 9.28
C THR A 3 -12.80 -0.28 7.83
N PRO A 4 -12.21 0.89 7.55
CA PRO A 4 -11.70 1.22 6.23
C PRO A 4 -10.76 0.15 5.65
N TYR A 5 -9.92 -0.45 6.49
CA TYR A 5 -9.04 -1.56 6.09
C TYR A 5 -9.82 -2.81 5.66
N ALA A 6 -10.86 -3.21 6.40
CA ALA A 6 -11.68 -4.37 6.04
C ALA A 6 -12.36 -4.19 4.67
N ARG A 7 -12.85 -2.98 4.37
CA ARG A 7 -13.40 -2.64 3.04
C ARG A 7 -12.38 -2.82 1.93
N ILE A 8 -11.17 -2.32 2.15
CA ILE A 8 -10.08 -2.44 1.18
C ILE A 8 -9.70 -3.90 0.98
N ALA A 9 -9.52 -4.67 2.06
CA ALA A 9 -9.22 -6.09 2.00
C ALA A 9 -10.28 -6.88 1.22
N MET A 10 -11.57 -6.62 1.47
CA MET A 10 -12.66 -7.25 0.73
C MET A 10 -12.68 -6.87 -0.76
N ALA A 11 -12.39 -5.62 -1.10
CA ALA A 11 -12.30 -5.18 -2.48
C ALA A 11 -11.11 -5.83 -3.20
N LEU A 12 -9.95 -5.89 -2.56
CA LEU A 12 -8.73 -6.53 -3.07
C LEU A 12 -8.90 -8.03 -3.26
N ALA A 13 -9.59 -8.71 -2.34
CA ALA A 13 -9.88 -10.14 -2.49
C ALA A 13 -10.68 -10.47 -3.75
N ARG A 14 -11.57 -9.58 -4.21
CA ARG A 14 -12.32 -9.74 -5.47
C ARG A 14 -11.43 -9.63 -6.71
N GLU A 15 -10.29 -8.95 -6.60
CA GLU A 15 -9.27 -8.82 -7.64
C GLU A 15 -8.21 -9.94 -7.58
N GLY A 16 -8.40 -10.94 -6.69
CA GLY A 16 -7.42 -12.02 -6.48
C GLY A 16 -6.17 -11.57 -5.73
N VAL A 17 -6.22 -10.42 -5.06
CA VAL A 17 -5.12 -9.87 -4.26
C VAL A 17 -5.22 -10.36 -2.82
N ALA A 18 -4.09 -10.82 -2.29
CA ALA A 18 -3.96 -11.26 -0.92
C ALA A 18 -3.69 -10.09 0.03
N THR A 19 -4.22 -10.17 1.25
CA THR A 19 -3.94 -9.20 2.30
C THR A 19 -3.71 -9.87 3.66
N ASP A 20 -2.79 -9.33 4.45
CA ASP A 20 -2.50 -9.75 5.83
C ASP A 20 -2.51 -8.55 6.78
N PHE A 21 -3.21 -8.65 7.91
CA PHE A 21 -3.28 -7.58 8.90
C PHE A 21 -2.10 -7.67 9.86
N ARG A 22 -1.40 -6.55 10.07
CA ARG A 22 -0.33 -6.44 11.06
C ARG A 22 -0.68 -5.32 12.04
N GLY A 23 -0.89 -5.71 13.30
CA GLY A 23 -1.40 -4.78 14.32
C GLY A 23 -2.76 -4.21 13.94
N ASP A 24 -3.06 -3.02 14.46
CA ASP A 24 -4.37 -2.38 14.30
C ASP A 24 -4.43 -1.42 13.10
N ASP A 25 -3.29 -1.11 12.48
CA ASP A 25 -3.14 0.02 11.55
C ASP A 25 -2.28 -0.28 10.32
N GLN A 26 -1.98 -1.55 10.05
CA GLN A 26 -1.26 -1.96 8.84
C GLN A 26 -1.95 -3.11 8.13
N LEU A 27 -2.05 -2.98 6.81
CA LEU A 27 -2.54 -4.03 5.92
C LEU A 27 -1.48 -4.29 4.86
N ILE A 28 -0.81 -5.44 4.95
CA ILE A 28 0.10 -5.89 3.91
C ILE A 28 -0.73 -6.36 2.71
N VAL A 29 -0.31 -5.95 1.52
CA VAL A 29 -0.94 -6.25 0.24
C VAL A 29 0.07 -6.97 -0.66
N GLY A 30 -0.33 -8.09 -1.26
CA GLY A 30 0.56 -8.90 -2.09
C GLY A 30 -0.17 -9.91 -2.98
N LEU A 31 0.59 -10.67 -3.76
CA LEU A 31 0.06 -11.70 -4.67
C LEU A 31 0.04 -13.12 -4.06
N SER A 32 0.60 -13.30 -2.86
CA SER A 32 0.66 -14.59 -2.16
C SER A 32 0.19 -14.47 -0.70
N LEU A 33 -0.21 -15.60 -0.11
CA LEU A 33 -0.46 -15.72 1.33
C LEU A 33 0.50 -16.75 1.94
N PRO A 34 1.35 -16.37 2.92
CA PRO A 34 1.59 -15.00 3.37
C PRO A 34 2.21 -14.14 2.24
N PRO A 35 2.09 -12.80 2.30
CA PRO A 35 2.79 -11.93 1.37
C PRO A 35 4.29 -12.20 1.44
N ASP A 36 4.87 -12.62 0.31
CA ASP A 36 6.31 -12.91 0.23
C ASP A 36 7.06 -11.58 -0.03
N PRO A 37 8.00 -11.16 0.84
CA PRO A 37 8.78 -9.95 0.64
C PRO A 37 9.73 -10.03 -0.57
N ALA A 38 9.95 -11.21 -1.17
CA ALA A 38 10.68 -11.37 -2.42
C ALA A 38 9.82 -11.07 -3.66
N VAL A 39 8.49 -11.20 -3.55
CA VAL A 39 7.55 -10.82 -4.61
C VAL A 39 6.99 -9.43 -4.34
N ASN A 40 6.34 -8.85 -5.34
CA ASN A 40 5.78 -7.53 -5.21
C ASN A 40 4.72 -7.48 -4.09
N SER A 41 5.06 -6.79 -3.01
CA SER A 41 4.21 -6.53 -1.85
C SER A 41 4.61 -5.22 -1.19
N PHE A 42 3.67 -4.64 -0.46
CA PHE A 42 3.82 -3.39 0.28
C PHE A 42 2.78 -3.37 1.40
N TRP A 43 2.85 -2.41 2.33
CA TRP A 43 1.78 -2.23 3.30
C TRP A 43 1.08 -0.88 3.15
N LEU A 44 -0.20 -0.90 3.49
CA LEU A 44 -1.06 0.25 3.60
C LEU A 44 -1.18 0.65 5.06
N THR A 45 -1.02 1.94 5.34
CA THR A 45 -1.34 2.51 6.66
C THR A 45 -2.19 3.77 6.50
N PHE A 46 -3.06 4.00 7.47
CA PHE A 46 -3.95 5.15 7.53
C PHE A 46 -3.52 6.05 8.67
N ARG A 47 -3.17 7.29 8.34
CA ARG A 47 -2.98 8.38 9.29
C ARG A 47 -3.90 9.50 8.86
N ARG A 48 -4.97 9.70 9.62
CA ARG A 48 -6.06 10.60 9.24
C ARG A 48 -5.51 11.96 8.78
N PRO A 49 -5.95 12.47 7.62
CA PRO A 49 -7.00 11.94 6.74
C PRO A 49 -6.49 11.03 5.61
N HIS A 50 -5.21 10.67 5.58
CA HIS A 50 -4.57 10.07 4.43
C HIS A 50 -4.25 8.59 4.59
N TRP A 51 -4.29 7.90 3.45
CA TRP A 51 -3.65 6.62 3.27
C TRP A 51 -2.22 6.81 2.81
N TYR A 52 -1.38 5.84 3.15
CA TYR A 52 0.01 5.76 2.75
C TYR A 52 0.32 4.37 2.24
N ILE A 53 1.08 4.29 1.15
CA ILE A 53 1.73 3.07 0.69
C ILE A 53 3.18 3.11 1.15
N VAL A 54 3.64 2.03 1.75
CA VAL A 54 5.02 1.90 2.21
C VAL A 54 5.67 0.67 1.61
N THR A 55 6.84 0.85 1.00
CA THR A 55 7.64 -0.23 0.41
C THR A 55 8.56 -0.89 1.45
N TRP A 56 9.15 -2.03 1.11
CA TRP A 56 10.12 -2.71 1.98
C TRP A 56 11.50 -2.02 2.05
N ALA A 57 11.82 -1.12 1.11
CA ALA A 57 13.04 -0.31 1.11
C ALA A 57 12.77 1.08 1.71
N PRO A 58 12.33 1.08 2.96
CA PRO A 58 11.19 1.84 3.50
C PRO A 58 11.01 3.23 2.88
N ARG A 59 10.28 3.30 1.76
CA ARG A 59 9.77 4.56 1.20
C ARG A 59 8.28 4.63 1.38
N ALA A 60 7.77 5.81 1.71
CA ALA A 60 6.35 6.04 1.93
C ALA A 60 5.80 7.08 0.98
N TYR A 61 4.59 6.83 0.50
CA TYR A 61 3.88 7.69 -0.45
C TYR A 61 2.51 8.03 0.12
N ARG A 62 2.24 9.32 0.32
CA ARG A 62 0.92 9.84 0.65
C ARG A 62 0.01 9.70 -0.55
N VAL A 63 -1.18 9.14 -0.31
CA VAL A 63 -2.22 8.94 -1.30
C VAL A 63 -3.22 10.12 -1.24
N PRO A 64 -3.57 10.74 -2.38
CA PRO A 64 -4.66 11.72 -2.45
C PRO A 64 -6.01 11.14 -1.97
N ILE A 65 -6.87 12.00 -1.42
CA ILE A 65 -8.12 11.57 -0.75
C ILE A 65 -9.17 10.97 -1.70
N ASP A 66 -9.09 11.31 -2.97
CA ASP A 66 -9.98 10.87 -4.05
C ASP A 66 -9.51 9.59 -4.74
N VAL A 67 -8.30 9.09 -4.42
CA VAL A 67 -7.77 7.87 -5.00
C VAL A 67 -8.36 6.64 -4.30
N GLU A 68 -8.93 5.74 -5.11
CA GLU A 68 -9.40 4.44 -4.66
C GLU A 68 -8.23 3.50 -4.34
N ILE A 69 -8.04 3.21 -3.05
CA ILE A 69 -6.93 2.37 -2.55
C ILE A 69 -6.85 1.00 -3.22
N PRO A 70 -7.96 0.26 -3.48
CA PRO A 70 -7.90 -1.01 -4.19
C PRO A 70 -7.34 -0.87 -5.61
N VAL A 71 -7.76 0.17 -6.35
CA VAL A 71 -7.32 0.44 -7.73
C VAL A 71 -5.83 0.75 -7.77
N LEU A 72 -5.37 1.63 -6.87
CA LEU A 72 -3.96 1.97 -6.73
C LEU A 72 -3.13 0.73 -6.36
N SER A 73 -3.61 -0.08 -5.42
CA SER A 73 -2.91 -1.27 -4.96
C SER A 73 -2.73 -2.30 -6.07
N VAL A 74 -3.77 -2.55 -6.87
CA VAL A 74 -3.67 -3.42 -8.06
C VAL A 74 -2.69 -2.86 -9.09
N ALA A 75 -2.66 -1.54 -9.29
CA ALA A 75 -1.70 -0.92 -10.20
C ALA A 75 -0.25 -1.12 -9.72
N CYS A 76 0.02 -0.92 -8.42
CA CYS A 76 1.32 -1.20 -7.80
C CYS A 76 1.74 -2.67 -7.95
N LEU A 77 0.82 -3.61 -7.73
CA LEU A 77 1.13 -5.04 -7.86
C LEU A 77 1.41 -5.45 -9.31
N ARG A 78 0.73 -4.84 -10.28
CA ARG A 78 0.90 -5.15 -11.71
C ARG A 78 2.14 -4.51 -12.33
N SER A 79 2.71 -3.47 -11.73
CA SER A 79 3.88 -2.78 -12.27
C SER A 79 5.19 -3.55 -12.07
N SER A 80 5.23 -4.57 -11.22
CA SER A 80 6.42 -5.39 -10.98
C SER A 80 6.05 -6.80 -10.53
N GLN A 81 6.83 -7.80 -10.93
CA GLN A 81 6.72 -9.17 -10.41
C GLN A 81 7.62 -9.40 -9.17
N THR A 82 8.58 -8.51 -8.93
CA THR A 82 9.51 -8.56 -7.80
C THR A 82 9.19 -7.46 -6.80
N ALA A 83 9.72 -7.60 -5.58
CA ALA A 83 9.67 -6.56 -4.56
C ALA A 83 10.09 -5.19 -5.12
N MET A 84 9.30 -4.16 -4.83
CA MET A 84 9.57 -2.79 -5.26
C MET A 84 10.30 -2.04 -4.15
N ALA A 85 11.47 -1.47 -4.46
CA ALA A 85 12.15 -0.56 -3.54
C ALA A 85 11.42 0.80 -3.46
N GLU A 86 10.88 1.25 -4.58
CA GLU A 86 10.11 2.49 -4.73
C GLU A 86 8.87 2.22 -5.58
N ILE A 87 7.82 3.03 -5.42
CA ILE A 87 6.66 2.93 -6.30
C ILE A 87 7.06 3.44 -7.70
N PRO A 88 6.82 2.68 -8.78
CA PRO A 88 7.25 3.07 -10.11
C PRO A 88 6.72 4.45 -10.50
N ALA A 89 7.58 5.26 -11.14
CA ALA A 89 7.28 6.66 -11.48
C ALA A 89 5.98 6.82 -12.30
N GLU A 90 5.63 5.81 -13.11
CA GLU A 90 4.36 5.81 -13.85
C GLU A 90 3.14 5.74 -12.93
N VAL A 91 3.20 4.95 -11.86
CA VAL A 91 2.13 4.80 -10.87
C VAL A 91 2.07 6.06 -10.01
N VAL A 92 3.24 6.56 -9.57
CA VAL A 92 3.34 7.84 -8.85
C VAL A 92 2.67 8.96 -9.65
N ARG A 93 3.00 9.10 -10.94
CA ARG A 93 2.40 10.13 -11.81
C ARG A 93 0.91 9.89 -12.06
N ARG A 94 0.50 8.64 -12.29
CA ARG A 94 -0.89 8.29 -12.60
C ARG A 94 -1.83 8.60 -11.43
N PHE A 95 -1.38 8.37 -10.20
CA PHE A 95 -2.19 8.56 -8.99
C PHE A 95 -1.79 9.81 -8.19
N THR A 96 -0.89 10.63 -8.73
CA THR A 96 -0.39 11.86 -8.08
C THR A 96 0.09 11.60 -6.65
N LEU A 97 0.85 10.52 -6.47
CA LEU A 97 1.39 10.16 -5.16
C LEU A 97 2.49 11.13 -4.75
N GLU A 98 2.56 11.43 -3.46
CA GLU A 98 3.59 12.29 -2.90
C GLU A 98 4.49 11.48 -1.98
N GLU A 99 5.76 11.34 -2.35
CA GLU A 99 6.76 10.73 -1.47
C GLU A 99 6.97 11.62 -0.24
N ILE A 100 6.96 11.02 0.94
CA ILE A 100 7.27 11.72 2.20
C ILE A 100 8.72 11.45 2.60
N ASP A 101 9.30 12.39 3.35
CA ASP A 101 10.68 12.28 3.83
C ASP A 101 10.84 11.24 4.96
N GLU A 102 12.09 10.99 5.36
CA GLU A 102 12.43 10.03 6.42
C GLU A 102 11.77 10.37 7.77
N ASN A 103 11.55 11.65 8.06
CA ASN A 103 10.87 12.09 9.29
C ASN A 103 9.38 11.72 9.26
N GLY A 104 8.73 11.96 8.12
CA GLY A 104 7.36 11.56 7.87
C GLY A 104 7.20 10.04 7.96
N LEU A 105 8.10 9.29 7.33
CA LEU A 105 8.14 7.83 7.42
C LEU A 105 8.34 7.34 8.86
N GLY A 106 9.28 7.91 9.62
CA GLY A 106 9.50 7.57 11.02
C GLY A 106 8.24 7.77 11.86
N SER A 107 7.46 8.81 11.57
CA SER A 107 6.18 9.08 12.22
C SER A 107 5.05 8.11 11.80
N LEU A 108 5.15 7.48 10.63
CA LEU A 108 4.21 6.44 10.20
C LEU A 108 4.47 5.09 10.90
N LEU A 109 5.74 4.78 11.14
CA LEU A 109 6.20 3.48 11.64
C LEU A 109 6.40 3.42 13.17
N ALA A 110 6.37 4.56 13.85
CA ALA A 110 6.38 4.69 15.31
C ALA A 110 5.02 4.35 15.93
#